data_AF-A0ABD1V1N4-F1
#
_entry.id   AF-A0ABD1V1N4-F1
#
_cell.length_a   1.000
_cell.length_b   1.000
_cell.length_c   1.000
_cell.angle_alpha   90.00
_cell.angle_beta   90.00
_cell.angle_gamma   90.00
#
_symmetry.space_group_name_H-M   'P 1'
#
loop_
_entity.id
_entity.type
_entity.pdbx_description
1 polymer ?
#
loop_
_entity_poly.entity_id
_entity_poly.type
_entity_poly.pdbx_seq_one_letter_code
_entity_poly.pdbx_strand_id
1 'polypeptide(L)'
;MNNPDLSSFSVLLQVLSWGSLALIPVASEALPALMACVLVTNLGASIQEVAKDALVAEYGQKNKTPGLQSYAFMASAVGGVLGNLLGGFFLLKTQQTKSMFLAFAALLTLQLMISLKTKEESLGLPQPSNYSIVRESIPESIRKRYSDLMMAVKEERILRPLLWVVSSIVMIPTLSGSIFCYQTQCLNLDPSIIGMSRVTGQLLLLSLTLLYDRLGRSIPMRKLVGIVQFLYASSLLLDLVLVKQINVQLGIPNEVFALCFSGLAETIAQFKLLPFLVLFANLAPPGCEGSLMSFLASALCLSSIISGFFGVGLASFLGITYGSMRLCRTPISTLGSAVLCLP
;
A
#
# COMPACT_ATOMS: atom_id res chain seq x y z
N MET A 1 14.57 8.81 -31.99
CA MET A 1 15.26 7.94 -31.03
C MET A 1 14.40 7.95 -29.77
N ASN A 2 13.67 6.85 -29.55
CA ASN A 2 12.59 6.75 -28.56
C ASN A 2 13.20 6.79 -27.14
N ASN A 3 12.90 7.82 -26.36
CA ASN A 3 13.13 7.74 -24.92
C ASN A 3 12.07 6.79 -24.35
N PRO A 4 12.44 5.80 -23.53
CA PRO A 4 11.46 5.00 -22.83
C PRO A 4 10.67 5.90 -21.88
N ASP A 5 9.35 5.87 -21.99
CA ASP A 5 8.43 6.53 -21.06
C ASP A 5 8.75 6.11 -19.62
N LEU A 6 8.55 7.00 -18.64
CA LEU A 6 8.91 6.80 -17.23
C LEU A 6 8.34 5.47 -16.67
N SER A 7 7.14 5.12 -17.13
CA SER A 7 6.47 3.84 -16.86
C SER A 7 7.30 2.63 -17.30
N SER A 8 7.84 2.63 -18.53
CA SER A 8 8.63 1.53 -19.07
C SER A 8 9.95 1.33 -18.31
N PHE A 9 10.62 2.42 -17.94
CA PHE A 9 11.84 2.36 -17.11
C PHE A 9 11.56 1.73 -15.75
N SER A 10 10.46 2.11 -15.11
CA SER A 10 10.11 1.60 -13.78
C SER A 10 9.77 0.10 -13.79
N VAL A 11 9.09 -0.40 -14.83
CA VAL A 11 8.78 -1.83 -15.00
C VAL A 11 10.04 -2.62 -15.32
N LEU A 12 10.98 -2.06 -16.10
CA LEU A 12 12.27 -2.69 -16.38
C LEU A 12 13.06 -2.97 -15.08
N LEU A 13 13.09 -2.02 -14.14
CA LEU A 13 13.73 -2.22 -12.83
C LEU A 13 13.12 -3.41 -12.08
N GLN A 14 11.79 -3.54 -12.11
CA GLN A 14 11.09 -4.66 -11.47
C GLN A 14 11.42 -5.99 -12.16
N VAL A 15 11.40 -6.04 -13.50
CA VAL A 15 11.76 -7.25 -14.27
C VAL A 15 13.17 -7.72 -13.92
N LEU A 16 14.14 -6.80 -13.90
CA LEU A 16 15.53 -7.13 -13.58
C LEU A 16 15.64 -7.71 -12.17
N SER A 17 14.97 -7.10 -11.20
CA SER A 17 15.00 -7.58 -9.81
C SER A 17 14.34 -8.94 -9.63
N TRP A 18 13.08 -9.12 -10.08
CA TRP A 18 12.37 -10.40 -9.92
C TRP A 18 13.03 -11.52 -10.73
N GLY A 19 13.60 -11.20 -11.89
CA GLY A 19 14.42 -12.12 -12.67
C GLY A 19 15.67 -12.55 -11.90
N SER A 20 16.40 -11.61 -11.29
CA SER A 20 17.55 -11.92 -10.44
C SER A 20 17.16 -12.76 -9.22
N LEU A 21 16.04 -12.47 -8.55
CA LEU A 21 15.52 -13.25 -7.42
C LEU A 21 15.21 -14.71 -7.78
N ALA A 22 14.79 -14.98 -9.02
CA ALA A 22 14.55 -16.34 -9.49
C ALA A 22 15.86 -17.15 -9.65
N LEU A 23 16.99 -16.47 -9.92
CA LEU A 23 18.29 -17.08 -10.21
C LEU A 23 19.16 -17.25 -8.97
N ILE A 24 19.04 -16.34 -7.99
CA ILE A 24 19.86 -16.36 -6.76
C ILE A 24 19.43 -17.52 -5.85
N PRO A 25 20.37 -18.39 -5.40
CA PRO A 25 20.07 -19.38 -4.37
C PRO A 25 19.71 -18.70 -3.04
N VAL A 26 18.65 -19.16 -2.38
CA VAL A 26 18.25 -18.70 -1.03
C VAL A 26 19.25 -19.25 -0.01
N ALA A 27 20.43 -18.63 0.07
CA ALA A 27 21.47 -18.91 1.04
C ALA A 27 21.77 -17.66 1.87
N SER A 28 22.26 -17.83 3.10
CA SER A 28 22.54 -16.71 4.03
C SER A 28 23.53 -15.67 3.49
N GLU A 29 24.45 -16.07 2.59
CA GLU A 29 25.40 -15.17 1.94
C GLU A 29 24.74 -14.26 0.87
N ALA A 30 23.53 -14.56 0.43
CA ALA A 30 22.79 -13.77 -0.56
C ALA A 30 21.97 -12.62 0.05
N LEU A 31 21.99 -12.43 1.38
CA LEU A 31 21.17 -11.40 2.06
C LEU A 31 21.35 -9.99 1.48
N PRO A 32 22.56 -9.45 1.26
CA PRO A 32 22.72 -8.12 0.67
C PRO A 32 22.17 -8.02 -0.75
N ALA A 33 22.33 -9.07 -1.56
CA ALA A 33 21.83 -9.14 -2.92
C ALA A 33 20.29 -9.20 -2.96
N LEU A 34 19.68 -9.98 -2.06
CA LEU A 34 18.23 -10.03 -1.87
C LEU A 34 17.68 -8.67 -1.46
N MET A 35 18.33 -7.99 -0.50
CA MET A 35 17.95 -6.64 -0.07
C MET A 35 18.06 -5.63 -1.21
N ALA A 36 19.13 -5.68 -1.99
CA ALA A 36 19.30 -4.82 -3.17
C ALA A 36 18.19 -5.05 -4.21
N CYS A 37 17.84 -6.31 -4.50
CA CYS A 37 16.72 -6.63 -5.40
C CYS A 37 15.38 -6.08 -4.87
N VAL A 38 15.08 -6.29 -3.59
CA VAL A 38 13.86 -5.75 -2.95
C VAL A 38 13.82 -4.23 -3.04
N LEU A 39 14.93 -3.53 -2.81
CA LEU A 39 15.02 -2.08 -2.96
C LEU A 39 14.76 -1.62 -4.41
N VAL A 40 15.38 -2.28 -5.40
CA VAL A 40 15.18 -1.97 -6.82
C VAL A 40 13.73 -2.22 -7.24
N THR A 41 13.11 -3.29 -6.74
CA THR A 41 11.68 -3.58 -6.99
C THR A 41 10.79 -2.49 -6.41
N ASN A 42 10.98 -2.13 -5.13
CA ASN A 42 10.19 -1.11 -4.47
C ASN A 42 10.36 0.27 -5.12
N LEU A 43 11.57 0.59 -5.58
CA LEU A 43 11.84 1.79 -6.35
C LEU A 43 11.03 1.79 -7.66
N GLY A 44 11.13 0.72 -8.45
CA GLY A 44 10.35 0.60 -9.69
C GLY A 44 8.83 0.62 -9.45
N ALA A 45 8.35 -0.06 -8.41
CA ALA A 45 6.94 -0.10 -8.06
C ALA A 45 6.41 1.28 -7.65
N SER A 46 7.15 2.03 -6.82
CA SER A 46 6.76 3.37 -6.39
C SER A 46 6.71 4.38 -7.54
N ILE A 47 7.67 4.33 -8.47
CA ILE A 47 7.65 5.17 -9.69
C ILE A 47 6.43 4.83 -10.53
N GLN A 48 6.14 3.54 -10.74
CA GLN A 48 5.00 3.08 -11.53
C GLN A 48 3.66 3.49 -10.91
N GLU A 49 3.54 3.38 -9.58
CA GLU A 49 2.32 3.72 -8.85
C GLU A 49 2.01 5.23 -8.96
N VAL A 50 3.02 6.07 -8.72
CA VAL A 50 2.89 7.53 -8.84
C VAL A 50 2.60 7.96 -10.29
N ALA A 51 3.28 7.36 -11.27
CA ALA A 51 3.04 7.64 -12.69
C ALA A 51 1.61 7.28 -13.10
N LYS A 52 1.12 6.10 -12.69
CA LYS A 52 -0.27 5.67 -12.93
C LYS A 52 -1.26 6.64 -12.29
N ASP A 53 -1.06 7.01 -11.03
CA ASP A 53 -1.98 7.91 -10.32
C ASP A 53 -2.01 9.31 -10.93
N ALA A 54 -0.85 9.81 -11.40
CA ALA A 54 -0.74 11.07 -12.13
C ALA A 54 -1.47 11.01 -13.48
N LEU A 55 -1.24 9.97 -14.30
CA LEU A 55 -1.89 9.80 -15.60
C LEU A 55 -3.41 9.69 -15.46
N VAL A 56 -3.89 8.96 -14.45
CA VAL A 56 -5.33 8.81 -14.17
C VAL A 56 -5.93 10.14 -13.70
N ALA A 57 -5.19 10.93 -12.90
CA ALA A 57 -5.61 12.27 -12.49
C ALA A 57 -5.72 13.23 -13.69
N GLU A 58 -4.67 13.31 -14.50
CA GLU A 58 -4.61 14.22 -15.66
C GLU A 58 -5.66 13.86 -16.72
N TYR A 59 -5.81 12.57 -17.02
CA TYR A 59 -6.84 12.10 -17.95
C TYR A 59 -8.26 12.38 -17.42
N GLY A 60 -8.49 12.19 -16.12
CA GLY A 60 -9.77 12.48 -15.47
C GLY A 60 -10.12 13.97 -15.53
N GLN A 61 -9.16 14.86 -15.28
CA GLN A 61 -9.37 16.30 -15.39
C GLN A 61 -9.66 16.73 -16.83
N LYS A 62 -8.83 16.27 -17.78
CA LYS A 62 -8.96 16.62 -19.20
C LYS A 62 -10.32 16.23 -19.77
N ASN A 63 -10.79 15.03 -19.44
CA ASN A 63 -12.08 14.51 -19.93
C ASN A 63 -13.27 14.84 -19.03
N LYS A 64 -13.05 15.61 -17.94
CA LYS A 64 -14.07 15.97 -16.94
C LYS A 64 -14.80 14.73 -16.37
N THR A 65 -14.05 13.65 -16.17
CA THR A 65 -14.53 12.38 -15.60
C THR A 65 -13.96 12.19 -14.20
N PRO A 66 -14.55 12.84 -13.18
CA PRO A 66 -14.05 12.75 -11.81
C PRO A 66 -14.14 11.32 -11.26
N GLY A 67 -13.18 10.94 -10.43
CA GLY A 67 -13.18 9.66 -9.70
C GLY A 67 -12.71 8.46 -10.50
N LEU A 68 -11.93 8.68 -11.57
CA LEU A 68 -11.31 7.62 -12.35
C LEU A 68 -10.36 6.73 -11.50
N GLN A 69 -9.82 7.29 -10.41
CA GLN A 69 -9.00 6.59 -9.42
C GLN A 69 -9.76 5.44 -8.75
N SER A 70 -11.10 5.54 -8.58
CA SER A 70 -11.90 4.45 -8.03
C SER A 70 -11.87 3.21 -8.93
N TYR A 71 -11.94 3.38 -10.25
CA TYR A 71 -11.79 2.25 -11.18
C TYR A 71 -10.39 1.65 -11.15
N ALA A 72 -9.35 2.48 -11.02
CA ALA A 72 -7.98 2.00 -10.86
C ALA A 72 -7.83 1.16 -9.57
N PHE A 73 -8.48 1.56 -8.47
CA PHE A 73 -8.53 0.78 -7.22
C PHE A 73 -9.32 -0.52 -7.38
N MET A 74 -10.45 -0.53 -8.11
CA MET A 74 -11.20 -1.75 -8.41
C MET A 74 -10.34 -2.74 -9.21
N ALA A 75 -9.63 -2.26 -10.23
CA ALA A 75 -8.70 -3.07 -11.00
C ALA A 75 -7.56 -3.63 -10.14
N SER A 76 -7.02 -2.80 -9.24
CA SER A 76 -6.00 -3.22 -8.27
C SER A 76 -6.52 -4.31 -7.33
N ALA A 77 -7.77 -4.20 -6.85
CA ALA A 77 -8.38 -5.20 -5.98
C ALA A 77 -8.63 -6.53 -6.71
N VAL A 78 -9.10 -6.49 -7.96
CA VAL A 78 -9.22 -7.69 -8.81
C VAL A 78 -7.85 -8.34 -9.04
N GLY A 79 -6.83 -7.53 -9.36
CA GLY A 79 -5.44 -8.00 -9.45
C GLY A 79 -4.95 -8.61 -8.14
N GLY A 80 -5.29 -8.03 -6.99
CA GLY A 80 -4.98 -8.55 -5.67
C GLY A 80 -5.65 -9.89 -5.36
N VAL A 81 -6.93 -10.07 -5.73
CA VAL A 81 -7.64 -11.35 -5.61
C VAL A 81 -6.94 -12.42 -6.45
N LEU A 82 -6.71 -12.14 -7.74
CA LEU A 82 -6.04 -13.07 -8.64
C LEU A 82 -4.62 -13.39 -8.18
N GLY A 83 -3.86 -12.38 -7.77
CA GLY A 83 -2.49 -12.51 -7.29
C GLY A 83 -2.39 -13.35 -6.01
N ASN A 84 -3.27 -13.13 -5.04
CA ASN A 84 -3.29 -13.91 -3.80
C ASN A 84 -3.73 -15.37 -4.05
N LEU A 85 -4.71 -15.61 -4.94
CA LEU A 85 -5.15 -16.97 -5.30
C LEU A 85 -4.06 -17.74 -6.04
N LEU A 86 -3.45 -17.13 -7.06
CA LEU A 86 -2.36 -17.75 -7.82
C LEU A 86 -1.12 -17.94 -6.94
N GLY A 87 -0.75 -16.94 -6.14
CA GLY A 87 0.35 -17.02 -5.19
C GLY A 87 0.16 -18.16 -4.19
N GLY A 88 -1.02 -18.27 -3.59
CA GLY A 88 -1.37 -19.39 -2.71
C GLY A 88 -1.30 -20.74 -3.40
N PHE A 89 -1.79 -20.86 -4.63
CA PHE A 89 -1.74 -22.09 -5.42
C PHE A 89 -0.29 -22.54 -5.70
N PHE A 90 0.59 -21.63 -6.13
CA PHE A 90 1.99 -21.93 -6.38
C PHE A 90 2.76 -22.31 -5.12
N LEU A 91 2.47 -21.64 -3.99
CA LEU A 91 3.08 -21.96 -2.69
C LEU A 91 2.70 -23.37 -2.22
N LEU A 92 1.42 -23.77 -2.36
CA LEU A 92 0.94 -25.08 -1.92
C LEU A 92 1.43 -26.22 -2.82
N LYS A 93 1.43 -26.04 -4.14
CA LYS A 93 1.67 -27.14 -5.09
C LYS A 93 3.13 -27.34 -5.43
N THR A 94 3.91 -26.27 -5.54
CA THR A 94 5.26 -26.34 -6.10
C THR A 94 6.33 -26.36 -5.02
N GLN A 95 6.05 -25.90 -3.78
CA GLN A 95 6.99 -25.79 -2.65
C GLN A 95 8.32 -25.06 -2.96
N GLN A 96 8.46 -24.52 -4.19
CA GLN A 96 9.65 -23.84 -4.69
C GLN A 96 9.30 -22.38 -5.00
N THR A 97 9.83 -21.47 -4.20
CA THR A 97 9.70 -20.01 -4.36
C THR A 97 10.23 -19.49 -5.71
N LYS A 98 11.20 -20.21 -6.31
CA LYS A 98 11.76 -19.87 -7.63
C LYS A 98 10.72 -19.83 -8.75
N SER A 99 9.77 -20.78 -8.76
CA SER A 99 8.72 -20.82 -9.79
C SER A 99 7.79 -19.61 -9.68
N MET A 100 7.54 -19.14 -8.45
CA MET A 100 6.74 -17.94 -8.19
C MET A 100 7.47 -16.69 -8.69
N PHE A 101 8.77 -16.54 -8.39
CA PHE A 101 9.58 -15.43 -8.90
C PHE A 101 9.64 -15.39 -10.44
N LEU A 102 9.78 -16.55 -11.09
CA LEU A 102 9.76 -16.65 -12.54
C LEU A 102 8.40 -16.25 -13.13
N ALA A 103 7.29 -16.70 -12.52
CA ALA A 103 5.95 -16.35 -12.96
C ALA A 103 5.69 -14.83 -12.84
N PHE A 104 6.11 -14.22 -11.72
CA PHE A 104 6.04 -12.76 -11.55
C PHE A 104 6.91 -12.01 -12.56
N ALA A 105 8.14 -12.49 -12.80
CA ALA A 105 9.01 -11.90 -13.83
C ALA A 105 8.37 -11.98 -15.23
N ALA A 106 7.71 -13.09 -15.57
CA ALA A 106 6.99 -13.25 -16.84
C ALA A 106 5.79 -12.29 -16.98
N LEU A 107 5.05 -12.04 -15.88
CA LEU A 107 3.98 -11.05 -15.88
C LEU A 107 4.53 -9.63 -16.05
N LEU A 108 5.64 -9.31 -15.40
CA LEU A 108 6.29 -8.00 -15.51
C LEU A 108 6.91 -7.77 -16.90
N THR A 109 7.44 -8.81 -17.55
CA THR A 109 7.93 -8.68 -18.94
C THR A 109 6.78 -8.46 -19.91
N LEU A 110 5.63 -9.13 -19.71
CA LEU A 110 4.43 -8.83 -20.48
C LEU A 110 3.97 -7.38 -20.27
N GLN A 111 3.94 -6.91 -19.03
CA GLN A 111 3.64 -5.51 -18.71
C GLN A 111 4.62 -4.54 -19.39
N LEU A 112 5.92 -4.85 -19.38
CA LEU A 112 6.94 -4.05 -20.06
C LEU A 112 6.68 -3.97 -21.56
N MET A 113 6.35 -5.09 -22.21
CA MET A 113 6.02 -5.12 -23.63
C MET A 113 4.79 -4.28 -23.97
N ILE A 114 3.79 -4.26 -23.09
CA ILE A 114 2.60 -3.41 -23.23
C ILE A 114 2.98 -1.94 -23.06
N SER A 115 3.77 -1.60 -22.03
CA SER A 115 4.23 -0.23 -21.79
C SER A 115 5.08 0.31 -22.94
N LEU A 116 5.95 -0.51 -23.54
CA LEU A 116 6.78 -0.09 -24.69
C LEU A 116 5.96 0.13 -25.97
N LYS A 117 4.82 -0.56 -26.13
CA LYS A 117 3.93 -0.39 -27.28
C LYS A 117 2.93 0.76 -27.08
N THR A 118 2.61 1.09 -25.84
CA THR A 118 1.62 2.10 -25.50
C THR A 118 2.33 3.43 -25.28
N LYS A 119 2.27 4.33 -26.26
CA LYS A 119 2.80 5.69 -26.07
C LYS A 119 1.91 6.48 -25.13
N GLU A 120 2.48 7.22 -24.18
CA GLU A 120 1.73 8.20 -23.37
C GLU A 120 1.01 9.24 -24.25
N GLU A 121 1.57 9.55 -25.43
CA GLU A 121 0.97 10.41 -26.47
C GLU A 121 -0.42 9.91 -26.96
N SER A 122 -0.70 8.61 -26.85
CA SER A 122 -1.98 8.02 -27.25
C SER A 122 -3.15 8.40 -26.32
N LEU A 123 -2.83 8.85 -25.10
CA LEU A 123 -3.81 9.39 -24.15
C LEU A 123 -4.19 10.84 -24.52
N GLY A 124 -3.51 11.41 -25.53
CA GLY A 124 -3.69 12.78 -26.00
C GLY A 124 -3.33 13.84 -24.97
N LEU A 125 -2.68 13.47 -23.86
CA LEU A 125 -2.31 14.40 -22.80
C LEU A 125 -1.42 15.51 -23.37
N PRO A 126 -1.56 16.76 -22.89
CA PRO A 126 -0.69 17.84 -23.33
C PRO A 126 0.76 17.39 -23.14
N GLN A 127 1.49 17.25 -24.26
CA GLN A 127 2.93 17.05 -24.21
C GLN A 127 3.50 18.12 -23.27
N PRO A 128 4.52 17.81 -22.45
CA PRO A 128 5.36 18.88 -21.94
C PRO A 128 5.76 19.64 -23.19
N SER A 129 5.20 20.83 -23.35
CA SER A 129 5.38 21.63 -24.55
C SER A 129 6.86 21.54 -24.89
N ASN A 130 7.19 21.37 -26.17
CA ASN A 130 8.49 21.76 -26.68
C ASN A 130 8.66 23.25 -26.34
N TYR A 131 8.92 23.55 -25.06
CA TYR A 131 9.83 24.59 -24.67
C TYR A 131 11.03 24.20 -25.50
N SER A 132 11.24 24.96 -26.56
CA SER A 132 12.58 25.30 -26.98
C SER A 132 13.41 25.28 -25.71
N ILE A 133 14.50 24.52 -25.74
CA ILE A 133 15.54 24.58 -24.74
C ILE A 133 16.08 26.01 -24.83
N VAL A 134 15.28 26.98 -24.37
CA VAL A 134 15.72 28.26 -23.88
C VAL A 134 16.62 27.83 -22.76
N ARG A 135 17.84 28.31 -22.87
CA ARG A 135 18.97 28.10 -21.99
C ARG A 135 18.69 28.65 -20.57
N GLU A 136 17.52 28.39 -20.00
CA GLU A 136 17.28 28.49 -18.58
C GLU A 136 18.10 27.37 -17.93
N SER A 137 18.85 27.74 -16.90
CA SER A 137 19.64 26.76 -16.18
C SER A 137 18.69 25.73 -15.54
N ILE A 138 19.01 24.44 -15.66
CA ILE A 138 18.29 23.34 -14.99
C ILE A 138 17.83 23.72 -13.55
N PRO A 139 18.66 24.36 -12.70
CA PRO A 139 18.22 24.80 -11.37
C PRO A 139 17.09 25.85 -11.35
N GLU A 140 17.03 26.79 -12.30
CA GLU A 140 15.94 27.79 -12.36
C GLU A 140 14.59 27.15 -12.69
N SER A 141 14.58 26.21 -13.65
CA SER A 141 13.37 25.46 -14.01
C SER A 141 12.84 24.60 -12.86
N ILE A 142 13.73 23.95 -12.10
CA ILE A 142 13.39 23.17 -10.90
C ILE A 142 12.87 24.08 -9.80
N ARG A 143 13.53 25.23 -9.58
CA ARG A 143 13.12 26.21 -8.57
C ARG A 143 11.71 26.75 -8.85
N LYS A 144 11.40 27.03 -10.12
CA LYS A 144 10.06 27.46 -10.54
C LYS A 144 9.01 26.38 -10.27
N ARG A 145 9.24 25.14 -10.73
CA ARG A 145 8.34 24.01 -10.47
C ARG A 145 8.13 23.73 -8.98
N TYR A 146 9.19 23.85 -8.19
CA TYR A 146 9.11 23.72 -6.73
C TYR A 146 8.29 24.85 -6.10
N SER A 147 8.49 26.10 -6.56
CA SER A 147 7.71 27.24 -6.09
C SER A 147 6.22 27.07 -6.41
N ASP A 148 5.89 26.65 -7.64
CA ASP A 148 4.52 26.44 -8.09
C ASP A 148 3.84 25.31 -7.31
N LEU A 149 4.55 24.19 -7.10
CA LEU A 149 4.08 23.09 -6.25
C LEU A 149 3.86 23.56 -4.81
N MET A 150 4.80 24.31 -4.24
CA MET A 150 4.70 24.79 -2.87
C MET A 150 3.52 25.76 -2.70
N MET A 151 3.21 26.58 -3.71
CA MET A 151 2.01 27.41 -3.72
C MET A 151 0.74 26.54 -3.74
N ALA A 152 0.68 25.52 -4.58
CA ALA A 152 -0.46 24.59 -4.64
C ALA A 152 -0.66 23.84 -3.31
N VAL A 153 0.43 23.32 -2.71
CA VAL A 153 0.38 22.59 -1.43
C VAL A 153 -0.06 23.49 -0.27
N LYS A 154 0.32 24.77 -0.28
CA LYS A 154 -0.07 25.73 0.76
C LYS A 154 -1.54 26.15 0.70
N GLU A 155 -2.24 25.85 -0.37
CA GLU A 155 -3.66 26.13 -0.45
C GLU A 155 -4.42 25.33 0.61
N GLU A 156 -5.23 26.00 1.43
CA GLU A 156 -5.87 25.36 2.59
C GLU A 156 -6.74 24.15 2.22
N ARG A 157 -7.28 24.15 0.98
CA ARG A 157 -8.08 23.06 0.43
C ARG A 157 -7.27 21.77 0.24
N ILE A 158 -5.96 21.88 0.00
CA ILE A 158 -5.02 20.78 -0.21
C ILE A 158 -4.28 20.47 1.10
N LEU A 159 -3.82 21.50 1.81
CA LEU A 159 -3.05 21.36 3.04
C LEU A 159 -3.85 20.68 4.17
N ARG A 160 -5.11 21.08 4.38
CA ARG A 160 -5.92 20.52 5.49
C ARG A 160 -6.18 19.02 5.32
N PRO A 161 -6.64 18.51 4.16
CA PRO A 161 -6.76 17.07 3.94
C PRO A 161 -5.42 16.32 4.01
N LEU A 162 -4.33 16.95 3.53
CA LEU A 162 -2.99 16.35 3.58
C LEU A 162 -2.53 16.13 5.02
N LEU A 163 -2.60 17.18 5.85
CA LEU A 163 -2.25 17.09 7.26
C LEU A 163 -3.11 16.04 7.97
N TRP A 164 -4.42 16.03 7.68
CA TRP A 164 -5.31 15.05 8.27
C TRP A 164 -4.92 13.61 7.91
N VAL A 165 -4.69 13.31 6.62
CA VAL A 165 -4.36 11.94 6.18
C VAL A 165 -3.00 11.50 6.72
N VAL A 166 -1.99 12.38 6.68
CA VAL A 166 -0.65 12.10 7.23
C VAL A 166 -0.74 11.83 8.74
N SER A 167 -1.37 12.73 9.51
CA SER A 167 -1.54 12.53 10.96
C SER A 167 -2.29 11.24 11.28
N SER A 168 -3.31 10.90 10.49
CA SER A 168 -4.11 9.70 10.70
C SER A 168 -3.36 8.39 10.43
N ILE A 169 -2.29 8.42 9.63
CA ILE A 169 -1.41 7.27 9.39
C ILE A 169 -0.33 7.19 10.46
N VAL A 170 0.30 8.32 10.78
CA VAL A 170 1.34 8.40 11.84
C VAL A 170 0.82 7.89 13.18
N MET A 171 -0.42 8.24 13.54
CA MET A 171 -1.00 7.90 14.85
C MET A 171 -1.24 6.39 15.03
N ILE A 172 -1.35 5.63 13.94
CA ILE A 172 -1.73 4.22 14.00
C ILE A 172 -0.48 3.38 13.78
N PRO A 173 -0.04 2.60 14.78
CA PRO A 173 1.15 1.77 14.66
C PRO A 173 0.91 0.64 13.65
N THR A 174 1.84 0.48 12.70
CA THR A 174 1.77 -0.61 11.72
C THR A 174 2.19 -1.93 12.35
N LEU A 175 1.25 -2.86 12.53
CA LEU A 175 1.46 -4.16 13.22
C LEU A 175 1.40 -5.39 12.29
N SER A 176 1.28 -5.19 10.98
CA SER A 176 1.03 -6.27 10.01
C SER A 176 2.06 -7.41 10.06
N GLY A 177 3.36 -7.08 10.17
CA GLY A 177 4.43 -8.08 10.27
C GLY A 177 4.39 -8.87 11.58
N SER A 178 4.10 -8.21 12.70
CA SER A 178 4.00 -8.85 14.01
C SER A 178 2.80 -9.81 14.10
N ILE A 179 1.66 -9.41 13.53
CA ILE A 179 0.45 -10.24 13.47
C ILE A 179 0.70 -11.47 12.58
N PHE A 180 1.34 -11.30 11.43
CA PHE A 180 1.72 -12.41 10.55
C PHE A 180 2.64 -13.41 11.25
N CYS A 181 3.65 -12.93 11.99
CA CYS A 181 4.54 -13.77 12.79
C CYS A 181 3.77 -14.54 13.88
N TYR A 182 2.87 -13.86 14.59
CA TYR A 182 2.02 -14.49 15.60
C TYR A 182 1.13 -15.59 15.02
N GLN A 183 0.50 -15.35 13.86
CA GLN A 183 -0.36 -16.32 13.19
C GLN A 183 0.40 -17.57 12.75
N THR A 184 1.60 -17.38 12.21
CA THR A 184 2.43 -18.49 11.69
C THR A 184 3.15 -19.25 12.80
N GLN A 185 3.72 -18.56 13.80
CA GLN A 185 4.59 -19.19 14.81
C GLN A 185 3.88 -19.55 16.11
N CYS A 186 2.89 -18.76 16.55
CA CYS A 186 2.21 -18.98 17.83
C CYS A 186 0.91 -19.78 17.63
N LEU A 187 0.06 -19.34 16.68
CA LEU A 187 -1.19 -20.04 16.38
C LEU A 187 -1.00 -21.24 15.46
N ASN A 188 0.15 -21.35 14.77
CA ASN A 188 0.44 -22.39 13.77
C ASN A 188 -0.67 -22.53 12.72
N LEU A 189 -1.24 -21.39 12.27
CA LEU A 189 -2.25 -21.39 11.23
C LEU A 189 -1.63 -21.83 9.90
N ASP A 190 -2.39 -22.62 9.15
CA ASP A 190 -1.96 -23.03 7.82
C ASP A 190 -1.75 -21.81 6.92
N PRO A 191 -0.65 -21.76 6.13
CA PRO A 191 -0.40 -20.68 5.18
C PRO A 191 -1.54 -20.47 4.18
N SER A 192 -2.33 -21.51 3.91
CA SER A 192 -3.53 -21.44 3.08
C SER A 192 -4.59 -20.53 3.69
N ILE A 193 -4.83 -20.60 5.00
CA ILE A 193 -5.80 -19.77 5.72
C ILE A 193 -5.36 -18.31 5.70
N ILE A 194 -4.07 -18.06 5.93
CA ILE A 194 -3.49 -16.71 5.87
C ILE A 194 -3.57 -16.16 4.44
N GLY A 195 -3.30 -16.97 3.43
CA GLY A 195 -3.47 -16.58 2.02
C GLY A 195 -4.93 -16.27 1.67
N MET A 196 -5.87 -17.10 2.10
CA MET A 196 -7.30 -16.90 1.88
C MET A 196 -7.84 -15.67 2.63
N SER A 197 -7.29 -15.31 3.80
CA SER A 197 -7.66 -14.07 4.49
C SER A 197 -7.28 -12.84 3.67
N ARG A 198 -6.16 -12.87 2.95
CA ARG A 198 -5.77 -11.81 2.00
C ARG A 198 -6.74 -11.71 0.83
N VAL A 199 -7.23 -12.85 0.32
CA VAL A 199 -8.26 -12.87 -0.73
C VAL A 199 -9.56 -12.24 -0.22
N THR A 200 -10.03 -12.62 0.96
CA THR A 200 -11.20 -12.02 1.62
C THR A 200 -11.03 -10.50 1.79
N GLY A 201 -9.84 -10.06 2.20
CA GLY A 201 -9.51 -8.63 2.29
C GLY A 201 -9.61 -7.91 0.95
N GLN A 202 -9.07 -8.47 -0.13
CA GLN A 202 -9.16 -7.87 -1.47
C GLN A 202 -10.60 -7.86 -2.02
N LEU A 203 -11.42 -8.87 -1.71
CA LEU A 203 -12.86 -8.86 -2.04
C LEU A 203 -13.60 -7.76 -1.28
N LEU A 204 -13.25 -7.54 -0.01
CA LEU A 204 -13.79 -6.43 0.76
C LEU A 204 -13.33 -5.08 0.19
N LEU A 205 -12.06 -4.93 -0.19
CA LEU A 205 -11.57 -3.70 -0.84
C LEU A 205 -12.38 -3.39 -2.10
N LEU A 206 -12.61 -4.39 -2.95
CA LEU A 206 -13.41 -4.26 -4.16
C LEU A 206 -14.85 -3.83 -3.81
N SER A 207 -15.46 -4.48 -2.82
CA SER A 207 -16.83 -4.18 -2.38
C SER A 207 -16.96 -2.76 -1.82
N LEU A 208 -16.02 -2.32 -0.97
CA LEU A 208 -15.96 -0.97 -0.42
C LEU A 208 -15.76 0.08 -1.51
N THR A 209 -14.88 -0.20 -2.47
CA THR A 209 -14.61 0.69 -3.61
C THR A 209 -15.83 0.84 -4.51
N LEU A 210 -16.55 -0.26 -4.79
CA LEU A 210 -17.82 -0.23 -5.53
C LEU A 210 -18.91 0.54 -4.80
N LEU A 211 -19.01 0.35 -3.48
CA LEU A 211 -19.97 1.10 -2.66
C LEU A 211 -19.63 2.59 -2.63
N TYR A 212 -18.35 2.93 -2.54
CA TYR A 212 -17.89 4.32 -2.62
C TYR A 212 -18.24 4.96 -3.96
N ASP A 213 -18.00 4.25 -5.06
CA ASP A 213 -18.26 4.75 -6.41
C ASP A 213 -19.75 5.03 -6.64
N ARG A 214 -20.63 4.13 -6.17
CA ARG A 214 -22.08 4.24 -6.34
C ARG A 214 -22.74 5.23 -5.39
N LEU A 215 -22.43 5.15 -4.09
CA LEU A 215 -23.15 5.87 -3.04
C LEU A 215 -22.24 6.83 -2.27
N GLY A 216 -20.99 6.43 -2.02
CA GLY A 216 -20.04 7.18 -1.19
C GLY A 216 -19.64 8.54 -1.75
N ARG A 217 -19.70 8.74 -3.08
CA ARG A 217 -19.45 10.05 -3.71
C ARG A 217 -20.44 11.14 -3.26
N SER A 218 -21.65 10.76 -2.85
CA SER A 218 -22.67 11.71 -2.35
C SER A 218 -22.45 12.13 -0.90
N ILE A 219 -21.66 11.37 -0.15
CA ILE A 219 -21.42 11.58 1.27
C ILE A 219 -20.34 12.67 1.42
N PRO A 220 -20.52 13.67 2.31
CA PRO A 220 -19.50 14.67 2.52
C PRO A 220 -18.21 14.02 3.05
N MET A 221 -17.07 14.38 2.44
CA MET A 221 -15.74 13.81 2.70
C MET A 221 -15.44 13.69 4.20
N ARG A 222 -15.78 14.69 5.01
CA ARG A 222 -15.55 14.68 6.47
C ARG A 222 -16.26 13.52 7.19
N LYS A 223 -17.52 13.24 6.81
CA LYS A 223 -18.27 12.12 7.40
C LYS A 223 -17.69 10.80 6.94
N LEU A 224 -17.42 10.66 5.64
CA LEU A 224 -16.83 9.44 5.07
C LEU A 224 -15.51 9.08 5.75
N VAL A 225 -14.61 10.05 5.84
CA VAL A 225 -13.29 9.90 6.46
C VAL A 225 -13.41 9.53 7.95
N GLY A 226 -14.36 10.14 8.68
CA GLY A 226 -14.64 9.77 10.07
C GLY A 226 -15.13 8.33 10.24
N ILE A 227 -16.05 7.88 9.37
CA ILE A 227 -16.56 6.50 9.37
C ILE A 227 -15.42 5.51 9.08
N VAL A 228 -14.61 5.77 8.05
CA VAL A 228 -13.49 4.91 7.68
C VAL A 228 -12.44 4.84 8.80
N GLN A 229 -12.13 5.96 9.45
CA GLN A 229 -11.19 5.99 10.57
C GLN A 229 -11.71 5.20 11.77
N PHE A 230 -13.01 5.30 12.08
CA PHE A 230 -13.64 4.51 13.13
C PHE A 230 -13.60 3.01 12.83
N LEU A 231 -13.97 2.62 11.60
CA LEU A 231 -13.88 1.22 11.14
C LEU A 231 -12.44 0.68 11.20
N TYR A 232 -11.46 1.51 10.84
CA TYR A 232 -10.06 1.15 10.92
C TYR A 232 -9.62 0.91 12.37
N ALA A 233 -9.96 1.82 13.28
CA ALA A 233 -9.68 1.65 14.71
C ALA A 233 -10.36 0.40 15.29
N SER A 234 -11.63 0.16 14.94
CA SER A 234 -12.35 -1.05 15.34
C SER A 234 -11.69 -2.33 14.82
N SER A 235 -11.08 -2.29 13.64
CA SER A 235 -10.40 -3.46 13.05
C SER A 235 -9.10 -3.79 13.76
N LEU A 236 -8.35 -2.79 14.23
CA LEU A 236 -7.17 -3.01 15.07
C LEU A 236 -7.53 -3.63 16.42
N LEU A 237 -8.71 -3.32 16.97
CA LEU A 237 -9.20 -4.01 18.17
C LEU A 237 -9.48 -5.49 17.91
N LEU A 238 -9.91 -5.87 16.70
CA LEU A 238 -10.11 -7.27 16.32
C LEU A 238 -8.77 -8.03 16.23
N ASP A 239 -7.71 -7.36 15.79
CA ASP A 239 -6.37 -7.96 15.84
C ASP A 239 -5.94 -8.25 17.29
N LEU A 240 -6.25 -7.35 18.23
CA LEU A 240 -6.02 -7.59 19.66
C LEU A 240 -6.87 -8.73 20.23
N VAL A 241 -8.13 -8.85 19.79
CA VAL A 241 -9.03 -9.96 20.15
C VAL A 241 -8.41 -11.31 19.77
N LEU A 242 -7.82 -11.41 18.57
CA LEU A 242 -7.11 -12.60 18.11
C LEU A 242 -5.86 -12.89 18.95
N VAL A 243 -5.03 -11.86 19.20
CA VAL A 243 -3.80 -12.01 19.99
C VAL A 243 -4.09 -12.43 21.43
N LYS A 244 -5.20 -11.97 22.02
CA LYS A 244 -5.65 -12.36 23.37
C LYS A 244 -6.44 -13.66 23.39
N GLN A 245 -6.68 -14.29 22.24
CA GLN A 245 -7.52 -15.48 22.09
C GLN A 245 -8.94 -15.33 22.69
N ILE A 246 -9.47 -14.10 22.74
CA ILE A 246 -10.84 -13.85 23.22
C ILE A 246 -11.87 -14.47 22.25
N ASN A 247 -11.53 -14.56 20.96
CA ASN A 247 -12.34 -15.25 19.96
C ASN A 247 -12.65 -16.71 20.34
N VAL A 248 -11.68 -17.43 20.93
CA VAL A 248 -11.87 -18.82 21.38
C VAL A 248 -12.79 -18.88 22.60
N GLN A 249 -12.69 -17.90 23.51
CA GLN A 249 -13.61 -17.78 24.66
C GLN A 249 -15.06 -17.54 24.21
N LEU A 250 -15.24 -16.88 23.06
CA LEU A 250 -16.54 -16.68 22.40
C LEU A 250 -16.97 -17.89 21.54
N GLY A 251 -16.19 -18.97 21.51
CA GLY A 251 -16.49 -20.20 20.75
C GLY A 251 -16.12 -20.13 19.26
N ILE A 252 -15.38 -19.11 18.82
CA ILE A 252 -14.97 -18.96 17.42
C ILE A 252 -13.54 -19.52 17.24
N PRO A 253 -13.32 -20.51 16.35
CA PRO A 253 -12.00 -21.08 16.10
C PRO A 253 -11.06 -20.04 15.46
N ASN A 254 -9.76 -20.16 15.73
CA ASN A 254 -8.74 -19.21 15.28
C ASN A 254 -8.66 -19.12 13.75
N GLU A 255 -8.89 -20.24 13.06
CA GLU A 255 -8.86 -20.38 11.61
C GLU A 255 -9.93 -19.52 10.95
N VAL A 256 -11.17 -19.62 11.44
CA VAL A 256 -12.32 -18.87 10.90
C VAL A 256 -12.17 -17.39 11.25
N PHE A 257 -11.74 -17.08 12.47
CA PHE A 257 -11.51 -15.69 12.88
C PHE A 257 -10.42 -15.03 12.02
N ALA A 258 -9.29 -15.70 11.82
CA ALA A 258 -8.19 -15.19 11.02
C ALA A 258 -8.60 -15.03 9.55
N LEU A 259 -9.34 -15.98 8.98
CA LEU A 259 -9.83 -15.92 7.60
C LEU A 259 -10.70 -14.69 7.34
N CYS A 260 -11.56 -14.33 8.29
CA CYS A 260 -12.51 -13.22 8.13
C CYS A 260 -11.95 -11.86 8.54
N PHE A 261 -11.23 -11.79 9.66
CA PHE A 261 -10.92 -10.52 10.32
C PHE A 261 -9.46 -10.07 10.17
N SER A 262 -8.51 -10.98 9.97
CA SER A 262 -7.08 -10.63 9.96
C SER A 262 -6.68 -9.67 8.84
N GLY A 263 -7.39 -9.68 7.71
CA GLY A 263 -7.10 -8.82 6.57
C GLY A 263 -7.80 -7.46 6.64
N LEU A 264 -8.70 -7.23 7.60
CA LEU A 264 -9.60 -6.08 7.60
C LEU A 264 -8.87 -4.77 7.84
N ALA A 265 -7.98 -4.71 8.83
CA ALA A 265 -7.26 -3.48 9.15
C ALA A 265 -6.44 -2.99 7.93
N GLU A 266 -5.72 -3.89 7.27
CA GLU A 266 -4.95 -3.58 6.05
C GLU A 266 -5.86 -3.17 4.89
N THR A 267 -6.97 -3.86 4.69
CA THR A 267 -7.96 -3.55 3.66
C THR A 267 -8.56 -2.16 3.83
N ILE A 268 -8.96 -1.82 5.06
CA ILE A 268 -9.55 -0.52 5.37
C ILE A 268 -8.48 0.58 5.25
N ALA A 269 -7.23 0.31 5.63
CA ALA A 269 -6.12 1.23 5.42
C ALA A 269 -5.89 1.54 3.93
N GLN A 270 -5.94 0.52 3.05
CA GLN A 270 -5.89 0.71 1.60
C GLN A 270 -7.08 1.53 1.09
N PHE A 271 -8.30 1.17 1.49
CA PHE A 271 -9.51 1.91 1.09
C PHE A 271 -9.50 3.36 1.57
N LYS A 272 -8.96 3.64 2.75
CA LYS A 272 -8.87 4.98 3.34
C LYS A 272 -8.11 5.96 2.44
N LEU A 273 -7.13 5.50 1.66
CA LEU A 273 -6.37 6.35 0.76
C LEU A 273 -7.18 6.82 -0.45
N LEU A 274 -8.13 5.99 -0.92
CA LEU A 274 -8.87 6.24 -2.16
C LEU A 274 -9.62 7.58 -2.18
N PRO A 275 -10.44 7.95 -1.16
CA PRO A 275 -11.13 9.23 -1.16
C PRO A 275 -10.18 10.44 -1.22
N PHE A 276 -8.99 10.31 -0.62
CA PHE A 276 -7.97 11.36 -0.69
C PHE A 276 -7.36 11.42 -2.10
N LEU A 277 -7.00 10.29 -2.70
CA LEU A 277 -6.46 10.27 -4.06
C LEU A 277 -7.43 10.89 -5.08
N VAL A 278 -8.73 10.59 -4.96
CA VAL A 278 -9.78 11.23 -5.77
C VAL A 278 -9.84 12.74 -5.51
N LEU A 279 -9.78 13.17 -4.24
CA LEU A 279 -9.81 14.58 -3.88
C LEU A 279 -8.61 15.35 -4.43
N PHE A 280 -7.39 14.86 -4.22
CA PHE A 280 -6.16 15.51 -4.70
C PHE A 280 -6.11 15.54 -6.23
N ALA A 281 -6.55 14.46 -6.89
CA ALA A 281 -6.63 14.44 -8.35
C ALA A 281 -7.61 15.49 -8.90
N ASN A 282 -8.72 15.78 -8.21
CA ASN A 282 -9.67 16.81 -8.63
C ASN A 282 -9.24 18.24 -8.26
N LEU A 283 -8.45 18.40 -7.20
CA LEU A 283 -7.95 19.70 -6.73
C LEU A 283 -6.62 20.10 -7.37
N ALA A 284 -5.93 19.17 -8.04
CA ALA A 284 -4.65 19.45 -8.67
C ALA A 284 -4.80 20.58 -9.71
N PRO A 285 -3.96 21.62 -9.67
CA PRO A 285 -3.96 22.62 -10.72
C PRO A 285 -3.46 22.01 -12.04
N PRO A 286 -3.98 22.44 -13.19
CA PRO A 286 -3.61 21.88 -14.48
C PRO A 286 -2.11 22.04 -14.75
N GLY A 287 -1.44 20.94 -15.10
CA GLY A 287 0.01 20.88 -15.32
C GLY A 287 0.84 20.61 -14.05
N CYS A 288 0.22 20.46 -12.88
CA CYS A 288 0.87 20.13 -11.60
C CYS A 288 0.44 18.78 -11.01
N GLU A 289 -0.39 18.01 -11.71
CA GLU A 289 -0.98 16.74 -11.27
C GLU A 289 0.10 15.75 -10.86
N GLY A 290 1.11 15.53 -11.72
CA GLY A 290 2.22 14.63 -11.41
C GLY A 290 3.05 15.07 -10.20
N SER A 291 3.31 16.37 -10.07
CA SER A 291 4.06 16.92 -8.93
C SER A 291 3.27 16.82 -7.62
N LEU A 292 1.96 17.06 -7.65
CA LEU A 292 1.11 16.97 -6.47
C LEU A 292 0.90 15.50 -6.03
N MET A 293 0.66 14.59 -6.98
CA MET A 293 0.48 13.17 -6.68
C MET A 293 1.78 12.52 -6.17
N SER A 294 2.93 12.88 -6.73
CA SER A 294 4.24 12.42 -6.23
C SER A 294 4.56 12.96 -4.83
N PHE A 295 4.23 14.23 -4.54
CA PHE A 295 4.35 14.81 -3.21
C PHE A 295 3.44 14.10 -2.20
N LEU A 296 2.18 13.85 -2.57
CA LEU A 296 1.23 13.11 -1.74
C LEU A 296 1.75 11.70 -1.44
N ALA A 297 2.14 10.93 -2.47
CA ALA A 297 2.69 9.59 -2.29
C ALA A 297 3.92 9.59 -1.37
N SER A 298 4.85 10.54 -1.56
CA SER A 298 6.03 10.67 -0.71
C SER A 298 5.67 10.97 0.75
N ALA A 299 4.70 11.86 0.99
CA ALA A 299 4.23 12.19 2.32
C ALA A 299 3.56 10.98 3.01
N LEU A 300 2.77 10.21 2.26
CA LEU A 300 2.16 8.97 2.75
C LEU A 300 3.22 7.91 3.10
N CYS A 301 4.21 7.70 2.24
CA CYS A 301 5.32 6.78 2.52
C CYS A 301 6.09 7.18 3.78
N LEU A 302 6.44 8.47 3.91
CA LEU A 302 7.13 8.98 5.10
C LEU A 302 6.29 8.78 6.36
N SER A 303 4.98 9.03 6.27
CA SER A 303 4.06 8.82 7.39
C SER A 303 3.99 7.35 7.83
N SER A 304 4.04 6.40 6.89
CA SER A 304 4.06 4.96 7.17
C SER A 304 5.37 4.53 7.84
N ILE A 305 6.50 5.11 7.47
CA ILE A 305 7.80 4.83 8.11
C ILE A 305 7.78 5.30 9.57
N ILE A 306 7.30 6.52 9.81
CA ILE A 306 7.17 7.07 11.18
C ILE A 306 6.22 6.21 12.02
N SER A 307 5.07 5.81 11.45
CA SER A 307 4.13 4.88 12.08
C SER A 307 4.79 3.54 12.45
N GLY A 308 5.64 2.99 11.58
CA GLY A 308 6.39 1.76 11.83
C GLY A 308 7.34 1.89 13.02
N PHE A 309 8.15 2.96 13.06
CA PHE A 309 9.02 3.25 14.21
C PHE A 309 8.24 3.47 15.49
N PHE A 310 7.11 4.18 15.42
CA PHE A 310 6.22 4.36 16.55
C PHE A 310 5.67 3.04 17.07
N GLY A 311 5.28 2.12 16.18
CA GLY A 311 4.86 0.76 16.54
C GLY A 311 5.93 -0.05 17.25
N VAL A 312 7.17 -0.01 16.77
CA VAL A 312 8.31 -0.67 17.43
C VAL A 312 8.60 -0.04 18.80
N GLY A 313 8.58 1.29 18.89
CA GLY A 313 8.77 2.01 20.15
C GLY A 313 7.69 1.65 21.18
N LEU A 314 6.43 1.59 20.77
CA LEU A 314 5.31 1.20 21.63
C LEU A 314 5.43 -0.26 22.10
N ALA A 315 5.81 -1.18 21.20
CA ALA A 315 6.03 -2.58 21.56
C ALA A 315 7.16 -2.75 22.59
N SER A 316 8.24 -1.98 22.45
CA SER A 316 9.35 -1.93 23.41
C SER A 316 8.90 -1.41 24.78
N PHE A 317 8.13 -0.31 24.81
CA PHE A 317 7.58 0.26 26.05
C PHE A 317 6.64 -0.71 26.78
N LEU A 318 5.84 -1.48 26.04
CA LEU A 318 4.94 -2.50 26.59
C LEU A 318 5.66 -3.80 27.03
N GLY A 319 7.00 -3.86 26.93
CA GLY A 319 7.79 -5.01 27.35
C GLY A 319 7.67 -6.24 26.43
N ILE A 320 7.12 -6.09 25.22
CA ILE A 320 6.97 -7.18 24.26
C ILE A 320 8.32 -7.41 23.57
N THR A 321 9.22 -8.12 24.24
CA THR A 321 10.52 -8.51 23.69
C THR A 321 10.38 -9.78 22.86
N TYR A 322 11.20 -9.98 21.82
CA TYR A 322 11.25 -11.20 20.99
C TYR A 322 11.32 -12.51 21.80
N GLY A 323 11.85 -12.48 23.02
CA GLY A 323 11.83 -13.63 23.96
C GLY A 323 10.46 -13.97 24.54
N SER A 324 9.53 -13.01 24.63
CA SER A 324 8.18 -13.20 25.20
C SER A 324 7.21 -13.92 24.25
N MET A 325 7.48 -13.95 22.93
CA MET A 325 6.65 -14.76 22.01
C MET A 325 6.83 -16.26 22.23
N ARG A 326 7.97 -16.71 22.82
CA ARG A 326 8.13 -18.09 23.33
C ARG A 326 7.39 -18.33 24.65
N LEU A 327 7.07 -17.28 25.40
CA LEU A 327 6.39 -17.37 26.69
C LEU A 327 4.87 -17.48 26.59
N CYS A 328 4.28 -17.46 25.39
CA CYS A 328 2.84 -17.67 25.15
C CYS A 328 2.34 -19.10 25.47
N ARG A 329 3.13 -19.89 26.21
CA ARG A 329 2.80 -21.26 26.65
C ARG A 329 2.54 -21.39 28.16
N THR A 330 2.64 -20.31 28.94
CA THR A 330 2.30 -20.33 30.36
C THR A 330 0.99 -19.58 30.63
N PRO A 331 0.12 -20.11 31.52
CA PRO A 331 -1.14 -19.46 31.84
C PRO A 331 -0.85 -18.10 32.48
N ILE A 332 -1.37 -17.06 31.84
CA ILE A 332 -1.20 -15.66 32.22
C ILE A 332 -2.05 -15.37 33.46
N SER A 333 -1.55 -15.73 34.64
CA SER A 333 -2.03 -15.21 35.93
C SER A 333 -1.24 -13.97 36.37
N THR A 334 -0.19 -13.59 35.64
CA THR A 334 0.74 -12.52 36.03
C THR A 334 0.70 -11.24 35.18
N LEU A 335 -0.05 -11.17 34.07
CA LEU A 335 -0.34 -9.86 33.44
C LEU A 335 -1.54 -9.14 34.06
N GLY A 336 -2.39 -9.83 34.83
CA GLY A 336 -3.51 -9.21 35.55
C GLY A 336 -3.05 -8.26 36.67
N SER A 337 -1.85 -8.45 37.21
CA SER A 337 -1.30 -7.66 38.30
C SER A 337 -0.53 -6.41 37.85
N ALA A 338 -0.14 -6.29 36.57
CA ALA A 338 0.58 -5.12 36.08
C ALA A 338 -0.36 -3.98 35.63
N VAL A 339 -1.62 -4.28 35.32
CA VAL A 339 -2.63 -3.27 34.93
C VAL A 339 -3.39 -2.72 36.16
N LEU A 340 -3.23 -3.32 37.34
CA LEU A 340 -3.87 -2.92 38.60
C LEU A 340 -2.93 -2.20 39.59
N CYS A 341 -1.68 -1.95 39.21
CA CYS A 341 -0.70 -1.21 40.02
C CYS A 341 -0.17 0.01 39.25
N LEU A 342 -1.02 1.00 39.03
CA LEU A 342 -0.62 2.40 38.87
C LEU A 342 -1.22 3.15 40.07
N PRO A 343 -0.44 3.90 40.87
CA PRO A 343 -0.99 4.85 41.82
C PRO A 343 -1.74 5.98 41.12
#